data_AF-A0A915MQM4-F1
#
_entry.id   AF-A0A915MQM4-F1
#
_cell.length_a   1.000
_cell.length_b   1.000
_cell.length_c   1.000
_cell.angle_alpha   90.00
_cell.angle_beta   90.00
_cell.angle_gamma   90.00
#
_symmetry.space_group_name_H-M   'P 1'
#
loop_
_entity.id
_entity.type
_entity.pdbx_description
1 polymer ?
#
loop_
_entity_poly.entity_id
_entity_poly.type
_entity_poly.pdbx_seq_one_letter_code
_entity_poly.pdbx_strand_id
1 'polypeptide(L)'
;MTIKRIFTKSYSQESIENSKNYIICKPLSDEKGGEMVFELKNLLNPSISVQKSFTELEQFFERFKSILPSNLDKTPPKRKFLVSEQKIIEKRKNWVEAIINYLINKYFENSDIQLFFGPLINLFDENYIYLGNSEKKSIKPSHFDYLKTIGQGSFGRVYMEQIKRRNEVKHVMAEKNVLLKNINHPFLVSLHYSFQTKNKLYFVLDFLNGGELFFHLQKERSFCESKARFYSAE
;
A
#
# COMPACT_ATOMS: atom_id res chain seq x y z
N MET A 1 29.71 -4.82 7.00
CA MET A 1 28.64 -5.68 7.53
C MET A 1 27.54 -4.73 7.98
N THR A 2 26.32 -4.82 7.45
CA THR A 2 25.26 -3.83 7.73
C THR A 2 24.23 -4.46 8.65
N ILE A 3 24.25 -4.07 9.92
CA ILE A 3 23.27 -4.50 10.91
C ILE A 3 22.02 -3.64 10.76
N LYS A 4 20.84 -4.26 10.78
CA LYS A 4 19.54 -3.59 10.66
C LYS A 4 18.65 -3.91 11.85
N ARG A 5 17.71 -3.00 12.13
CA ARG A 5 16.63 -3.20 13.10
C ARG A 5 15.37 -3.59 12.34
N ILE A 6 14.79 -4.75 12.63
CA ILE A 6 13.46 -5.12 12.11
C ILE A 6 12.41 -4.92 13.19
N PHE A 7 11.40 -4.11 12.90
CA PHE A 7 10.19 -4.01 13.72
C PHE A 7 9.09 -4.88 13.12
N THR A 8 8.51 -5.77 13.92
CA THR A 8 7.38 -6.60 13.51
C THR A 8 6.11 -6.25 14.28
N LYS A 9 5.01 -5.95 13.59
CA LYS A 9 3.68 -5.75 14.21
C LYS A 9 2.77 -6.93 13.87
N SER A 10 2.12 -7.50 14.88
CA SER A 10 1.11 -8.55 14.70
C SER A 10 -0.29 -7.92 14.69
N TYR A 11 -1.20 -8.48 13.90
CA TYR A 11 -2.60 -8.04 13.85
C TYR A 11 -3.49 -8.96 14.69
N SER A 12 -4.43 -8.40 15.44
CA SER A 12 -5.53 -9.13 16.07
C SER A 12 -6.65 -9.30 15.06
N GLN A 13 -7.09 -10.54 14.86
CA GLN A 13 -8.29 -10.86 14.10
C GLN A 13 -9.51 -10.44 14.91
N GLU A 14 -9.96 -9.19 14.76
CA GLU A 14 -11.28 -8.79 15.21
C GLU A 14 -12.02 -8.19 14.01
N SER A 15 -12.93 -9.03 13.48
CA SER A 15 -14.19 -8.73 12.80
C SER A 15 -14.26 -7.48 11.92
N ILE A 16 -14.59 -7.65 10.63
CA ILE A 16 -15.75 -6.99 10.00
C ILE A 16 -16.11 -7.74 8.70
N GLU A 17 -17.22 -8.46 8.72
CA GLU A 17 -17.79 -9.19 7.58
C GLU A 17 -18.45 -8.29 6.50
N ASN A 18 -18.10 -7.00 6.40
CA ASN A 18 -18.86 -6.02 5.58
C ASN A 18 -18.03 -5.19 4.59
N SER A 19 -16.80 -5.57 4.23
CA SER A 19 -15.91 -4.79 3.36
C SER A 19 -16.21 -4.85 1.84
N LYS A 20 -17.35 -5.41 1.40
CA LYS A 20 -17.60 -5.81 -0.01
C LYS A 20 -18.30 -4.80 -0.94
N ASN A 21 -18.66 -3.59 -0.50
CA ASN A 21 -19.54 -2.71 -1.30
C ASN A 21 -19.13 -1.23 -1.35
N TYR A 22 -17.87 -0.92 -1.66
CA TYR A 22 -17.40 0.45 -1.42
C TYR A 22 -16.42 1.03 -2.45
N ILE A 23 -16.62 0.78 -3.75
CA ILE A 23 -15.92 1.57 -4.80
C ILE A 23 -16.82 2.67 -5.33
N ILE A 24 -16.41 3.93 -5.10
CA ILE A 24 -17.04 5.11 -5.71
C ILE A 24 -16.28 5.47 -6.96
N CYS A 25 -17.02 5.71 -8.04
CA CYS A 25 -16.51 6.20 -9.30
C CYS A 25 -16.82 7.69 -9.43
N LYS A 26 -15.80 8.55 -9.46
CA LYS A 26 -15.96 9.99 -9.74
C LYS A 26 -15.47 10.29 -11.15
N PRO A 27 -16.31 10.87 -12.03
CA PRO A 27 -15.85 11.32 -13.33
C PRO A 27 -14.91 12.52 -13.15
N LEU A 28 -13.74 12.43 -13.78
CA LEU A 28 -12.78 13.52 -13.92
C LEU A 28 -12.76 13.94 -15.40
N SER A 29 -13.00 15.22 -15.65
CA SER A 29 -12.75 15.83 -16.95
C SER A 29 -11.25 16.07 -17.10
N ASP A 30 -10.59 15.33 -18.00
CA ASP A 30 -9.20 15.62 -18.35
C ASP A 30 -9.15 16.85 -19.27
N GLU A 31 -8.38 17.86 -18.88
CA GLU A 31 -8.14 19.09 -19.64
C GLU A 31 -7.19 18.88 -20.83
N LYS A 32 -6.59 17.68 -21.01
CA LYS A 32 -5.48 17.50 -21.98
C LYS A 32 -5.66 16.44 -23.09
N GLY A 33 -6.82 15.83 -23.29
CA GLY A 33 -6.95 14.84 -24.36
C GLY A 33 -8.35 14.43 -24.84
N GLY A 34 -9.43 14.96 -24.27
CA GLY A 34 -10.80 14.58 -24.66
C GLY A 34 -11.24 13.17 -24.22
N GLU A 35 -10.40 12.44 -23.49
CA GLU A 35 -10.72 11.13 -22.93
C GLU A 35 -11.29 11.28 -21.51
N MET A 36 -12.37 10.55 -21.20
CA MET A 36 -12.97 10.61 -19.86
C MET A 36 -12.22 9.71 -18.90
N VAL A 37 -11.80 10.27 -17.77
CA VAL A 37 -11.10 9.55 -16.71
C VAL A 37 -12.04 9.34 -15.53
N PHE A 38 -11.98 8.16 -14.94
CA PHE A 38 -12.73 7.81 -13.74
C PHE A 38 -11.77 7.61 -12.58
N GLU A 39 -12.02 8.33 -11.49
CA GLU A 39 -11.37 8.13 -10.21
C GLU A 39 -12.16 7.11 -9.39
N LEU A 40 -11.54 5.96 -9.16
CA LEU A 40 -12.06 4.87 -8.35
C LEU A 40 -11.48 5.01 -6.93
N LYS A 41 -12.34 5.04 -5.91
CA LYS A 41 -11.94 5.14 -4.49
C LYS A 41 -12.58 4.06 -3.65
N ASN A 42 -11.86 3.57 -2.65
CA ASN A 42 -12.45 2.75 -1.59
C ASN A 42 -13.04 3.67 -0.49
N LEU A 43 -14.31 3.48 -0.05
CA LEU A 43 -14.85 4.30 1.05
C LEU A 43 -14.15 4.07 2.39
N LEU A 44 -13.57 2.90 2.63
CA LEU A 44 -12.85 2.59 3.87
C LEU A 44 -11.52 3.35 3.97
N ASN A 45 -10.93 3.71 2.83
CA ASN A 45 -9.71 4.51 2.78
C ASN A 45 -9.72 5.50 1.59
N PRO A 46 -10.33 6.69 1.76
CA PRO A 46 -10.49 7.68 0.69
C PRO A 46 -9.18 8.26 0.16
N SER A 47 -8.07 8.07 0.88
CA SER A 47 -6.73 8.54 0.49
C SER A 47 -6.11 7.73 -0.64
N ILE A 48 -6.65 6.53 -0.92
CA ILE A 48 -6.21 5.68 -2.02
C ILE A 48 -7.21 5.79 -3.16
N SER A 49 -6.77 6.33 -4.30
CA SER A 49 -7.54 6.37 -5.52
C SER A 49 -6.75 5.81 -6.70
N VAL A 50 -7.47 5.23 -7.65
CA VAL A 50 -6.92 4.81 -8.93
C VAL A 50 -7.69 5.54 -10.02
N GLN A 51 -6.96 6.20 -10.90
CA GLN A 51 -7.54 6.85 -12.07
C GLN A 51 -7.39 5.91 -13.27
N LYS A 52 -8.49 5.69 -13.99
CA LYS A 52 -8.52 4.90 -15.23
C LYS A 52 -9.30 5.62 -16.31
N SER A 53 -8.79 5.58 -17.53
CA SER A 53 -9.56 6.10 -18.66
C SER A 53 -10.74 5.17 -18.96
N PHE A 54 -11.79 5.71 -19.59
CA PHE A 54 -12.92 4.90 -19.99
C PHE A 54 -12.53 3.80 -20.99
N THR A 55 -11.58 4.08 -21.90
CA THR A 55 -11.12 3.09 -22.88
C THR A 55 -10.31 1.96 -22.21
N GLU A 56 -9.49 2.27 -21.21
CA GLU A 56 -8.82 1.24 -20.39
C GLU A 56 -9.84 0.33 -19.70
N LEU A 57 -10.89 0.92 -19.13
CA LEU A 57 -11.98 0.18 -18.48
C LEU A 57 -12.73 -0.71 -19.48
N GLU A 58 -13.09 -0.19 -20.66
CA GLU A 58 -13.74 -0.97 -21.72
C GLU A 58 -12.90 -2.18 -22.16
N GLN A 59 -11.61 -1.96 -22.45
CA GLN A 59 -10.70 -3.03 -22.88
C GLN A 59 -10.55 -4.11 -21.80
N PHE A 60 -10.50 -3.70 -20.54
CA PHE A 60 -10.43 -4.63 -19.42
C PHE A 60 -11.73 -5.44 -19.30
N PHE A 61 -12.90 -4.78 -19.30
CA PHE A 61 -14.18 -5.46 -19.14
C PHE A 61 -14.54 -6.39 -20.30
N GLU A 62 -14.11 -6.10 -21.53
CA GLU A 62 -14.27 -7.03 -22.65
C GLU A 62 -13.58 -8.38 -22.41
N ARG A 63 -12.46 -8.41 -21.67
CA ARG A 63 -11.78 -9.68 -21.29
C ARG A 63 -12.63 -10.53 -20.34
N PHE A 64 -13.50 -9.91 -19.54
CA PHE A 64 -14.34 -10.58 -18.54
C PHE A 64 -15.81 -10.69 -18.95
N LYS A 65 -16.18 -10.26 -20.16
CA LYS A 65 -17.56 -10.22 -20.64
C LYS A 65 -18.29 -11.57 -20.60
N SER A 66 -17.55 -12.66 -20.79
CA SER A 66 -18.06 -14.04 -20.70
C SER A 66 -18.44 -14.44 -19.28
N ILE A 67 -17.76 -13.92 -18.25
CA ILE A 67 -17.98 -14.27 -16.83
C ILE A 67 -18.97 -13.34 -16.11
N LEU A 68 -19.36 -12.23 -16.76
CA LEU A 68 -20.39 -11.33 -16.27
C LEU A 68 -21.78 -11.99 -16.32
N PRO A 69 -22.61 -11.76 -15.31
CA PRO A 69 -23.92 -12.40 -15.21
C PRO A 69 -24.87 -11.76 -16.23
N SER A 70 -25.91 -12.50 -16.65
CA SER A 70 -26.83 -12.07 -17.71
C SER A 70 -27.72 -10.88 -17.32
N ASN A 71 -27.87 -10.62 -16.01
CA ASN A 71 -28.61 -9.49 -15.46
C ASN A 71 -27.82 -8.17 -15.47
N LEU A 72 -26.53 -8.20 -15.79
CA LEU A 72 -25.68 -7.01 -15.87
C LEU A 72 -25.58 -6.55 -17.33
N ASP A 73 -25.67 -5.24 -17.58
CA ASP A 73 -25.46 -4.70 -18.93
C ASP A 73 -24.01 -4.93 -19.35
N LYS A 74 -23.81 -5.85 -20.30
CA LYS A 74 -22.50 -6.22 -20.82
C LYS A 74 -21.96 -5.23 -21.86
N THR A 75 -22.76 -4.21 -22.21
CA THR A 75 -22.40 -3.26 -23.26
C THR A 75 -21.98 -1.91 -22.66
N PRO A 76 -20.77 -1.42 -22.97
CA PRO A 76 -20.34 -0.12 -22.51
C PRO A 76 -21.23 1.01 -23.08
N PRO A 77 -21.67 1.98 -22.26
CA PRO A 77 -22.47 3.10 -22.76
C PRO A 77 -21.67 3.99 -23.73
N LYS A 78 -22.10 4.03 -25.00
CA LYS A 78 -21.51 4.85 -26.07
C LYS A 78 -22.21 6.19 -26.24
N ARG A 79 -21.45 7.22 -26.66
CA ARG A 79 -21.99 8.55 -26.99
C ARG A 79 -22.94 8.42 -28.18
N LYS A 80 -24.15 8.96 -28.05
CA LYS A 80 -25.14 9.06 -29.13
C LYS A 80 -25.33 10.54 -29.49
N PHE A 81 -25.62 10.82 -30.76
CA PHE A 81 -25.59 12.16 -31.37
C PHE A 81 -26.59 13.18 -30.77
N LEU A 82 -27.43 12.80 -29.80
CA LEU A 82 -28.49 13.64 -29.22
C LEU A 82 -28.62 13.53 -27.69
N VAL A 83 -27.67 12.88 -27.02
CA VAL A 83 -27.73 12.69 -25.55
C VAL A 83 -26.80 13.69 -24.88
N SER A 84 -27.30 14.36 -23.82
CA SER A 84 -26.49 15.27 -23.03
C SER A 84 -25.27 14.56 -22.43
N GLU A 85 -24.11 15.23 -22.43
CA GLU A 85 -22.85 14.65 -21.94
C GLU A 85 -22.97 14.18 -20.49
N GLN A 86 -23.66 14.94 -19.64
CA GLN A 86 -23.94 14.58 -18.25
C GLN A 86 -24.70 13.25 -18.11
N LYS A 87 -25.73 13.01 -18.95
CA LYS A 87 -26.48 11.74 -18.93
C LYS A 87 -25.62 10.55 -19.37
N ILE A 88 -24.66 10.75 -20.27
CA ILE A 88 -23.72 9.71 -20.69
C ILE A 88 -22.71 9.43 -19.58
N ILE A 89 -22.18 10.47 -18.93
CA ILE A 89 -21.25 10.35 -17.81
C ILE A 89 -21.88 9.53 -16.68
N GLU A 90 -23.12 9.83 -16.32
CA GLU A 90 -23.82 9.12 -15.25
C GLU A 90 -24.11 7.66 -15.60
N LYS A 91 -24.51 7.38 -16.85
CA LYS A 91 -24.65 5.99 -17.32
C LYS A 91 -23.33 5.23 -17.28
N ARG A 92 -22.23 5.85 -17.72
CA ARG A 92 -20.89 5.24 -17.68
C ARG A 92 -20.44 5.00 -16.24
N LYS A 93 -20.66 5.95 -15.34
CA LYS A 93 -20.37 5.81 -13.91
C LYS A 93 -21.09 4.59 -13.32
N ASN A 94 -22.41 4.50 -13.49
CA ASN A 94 -23.21 3.40 -12.95
C ASN A 94 -22.79 2.04 -13.54
N TRP A 95 -22.47 2.02 -14.85
CA TRP A 95 -21.98 0.81 -15.51
C TRP A 95 -20.63 0.34 -14.95
N VAL A 96 -19.68 1.27 -14.78
CA VAL A 96 -18.37 0.99 -14.18
C VAL A 96 -18.53 0.49 -12.74
N GLU A 97 -19.31 1.16 -11.90
CA GLU A 97 -19.54 0.74 -10.50
C GLU A 97 -20.17 -0.67 -10.42
N ALA A 98 -21.16 -0.96 -11.27
CA ALA A 98 -21.85 -2.25 -11.26
C ALA A 98 -20.91 -3.41 -11.64
N ILE A 99 -20.08 -3.24 -12.67
CA ILE A 99 -19.14 -4.28 -13.09
C ILE A 99 -18.02 -4.46 -12.07
N ILE A 100 -17.43 -3.37 -11.60
CA ILE A 100 -16.33 -3.42 -10.63
C ILE A 100 -16.76 -4.15 -9.37
N ASN A 101 -17.91 -3.78 -8.81
CA ASN A 101 -18.43 -4.42 -7.60
C ASN A 101 -18.68 -5.92 -7.82
N TYR A 102 -19.18 -6.33 -9.00
CA TYR A 102 -19.35 -7.75 -9.30
C TYR A 102 -18.01 -8.50 -9.42
N LEU A 103 -17.07 -7.96 -10.19
CA LEU A 103 -15.77 -8.59 -10.45
C LEU A 103 -14.96 -8.76 -9.17
N ILE A 104 -14.94 -7.73 -8.31
CA ILE A 104 -14.24 -7.79 -7.04
C ILE A 104 -14.91 -8.77 -6.09
N ASN A 105 -16.24 -8.73 -5.96
CA ASN A 105 -16.94 -9.58 -5.01
C ASN A 105 -16.87 -11.07 -5.36
N LYS A 106 -16.76 -11.42 -6.64
CA LYS A 106 -16.83 -12.81 -7.10
C LYS A 106 -15.49 -13.37 -7.60
N TYR A 107 -14.58 -12.52 -8.06
CA TYR A 107 -13.32 -12.92 -8.71
C TYR A 107 -12.10 -12.17 -8.15
N PHE A 108 -12.14 -11.76 -6.88
CA PHE A 108 -11.03 -11.10 -6.19
C PHE A 108 -9.68 -11.84 -6.29
N GLU A 109 -9.68 -13.18 -6.33
CA GLU A 109 -8.46 -13.99 -6.41
C GLU A 109 -7.81 -14.02 -7.81
N ASN A 110 -8.48 -13.45 -8.81
CA ASN A 110 -7.97 -13.45 -10.18
C ASN A 110 -6.79 -12.46 -10.34
N SER A 111 -5.68 -12.94 -10.90
CA SER A 111 -4.44 -12.18 -11.06
C SER A 111 -4.59 -10.91 -11.89
N ASP A 112 -5.42 -10.94 -12.94
CA ASP A 112 -5.61 -9.79 -13.82
C ASP A 112 -6.47 -8.72 -13.15
N ILE A 113 -7.46 -9.14 -12.36
CA ILE A 113 -8.29 -8.23 -11.54
C ILE A 113 -7.42 -7.56 -10.47
N GLN A 114 -6.61 -8.34 -9.76
CA GLN A 114 -5.65 -7.82 -8.78
C GLN A 114 -4.60 -6.89 -9.40
N LEU A 115 -4.12 -7.18 -10.61
CA LEU A 115 -3.16 -6.30 -11.28
C LEU A 115 -3.81 -4.99 -11.71
N PHE A 116 -5.01 -5.06 -12.28
CA PHE A 116 -5.70 -3.92 -12.87
C PHE A 116 -6.21 -2.92 -11.82
N PHE A 117 -6.75 -3.42 -10.71
CA PHE A 117 -7.25 -2.60 -9.61
C PHE A 117 -6.30 -2.58 -8.41
N GLY A 118 -5.06 -3.07 -8.53
CA GLY A 118 -4.14 -3.39 -7.41
C GLY A 118 -4.16 -2.47 -6.20
N PRO A 119 -3.97 -1.15 -6.33
CA PRO A 119 -4.01 -0.25 -5.17
C PRO A 119 -5.36 -0.26 -4.44
N LEU A 120 -6.48 -0.49 -5.15
CA LEU A 120 -7.82 -0.62 -4.60
C LEU A 120 -8.12 -2.03 -4.09
N ILE A 121 -7.61 -3.08 -4.74
CA ILE A 121 -7.92 -4.47 -4.36
C ILE A 121 -7.11 -4.96 -3.18
N ASN A 122 -5.89 -4.44 -3.03
CA ASN A 122 -5.10 -4.57 -1.83
C ASN A 122 -5.82 -4.06 -0.56
N LEU A 123 -7.01 -3.45 -0.66
CA LEU A 123 -7.85 -3.06 0.48
C LEU A 123 -8.97 -4.06 0.80
N PHE A 124 -9.17 -5.11 0.00
CA PHE A 124 -10.09 -6.22 0.31
C PHE A 124 -9.38 -7.41 0.97
N ASP A 125 -8.05 -7.41 1.00
CA ASP A 125 -7.31 -8.21 1.98
C ASP A 125 -7.29 -7.40 3.29
N GLU A 126 -8.14 -7.79 4.24
CA GLU A 126 -8.30 -7.08 5.51
C GLU A 126 -7.00 -7.00 6.34
N ASN A 127 -5.97 -7.75 5.94
CA ASN A 127 -4.64 -7.76 6.57
C ASN A 127 -3.59 -6.95 5.81
N TYR A 128 -3.92 -6.41 4.63
CA TYR A 128 -2.96 -5.71 3.77
C TYR A 128 -2.93 -4.23 4.13
N ILE A 129 -1.79 -3.78 4.65
CA ILE A 129 -1.51 -2.36 4.83
C ILE A 129 -0.76 -1.85 3.60
N TYR A 130 -1.26 -0.77 3.00
CA TYR A 130 -0.55 -0.07 1.95
C TYR A 130 0.70 0.62 2.52
N LEU A 131 1.88 0.07 2.22
CA LEU A 131 3.16 0.58 2.72
C LEU A 131 3.78 1.63 1.79
N GLY A 132 3.03 2.10 0.78
CA GLY A 132 3.48 3.10 -0.18
C GLY A 132 4.66 2.64 -1.05
N ASN A 133 5.41 3.58 -1.61
CA ASN A 133 6.58 3.30 -2.46
C ASN A 133 7.72 2.55 -1.74
N SER A 134 7.62 2.38 -0.42
CA SER A 134 8.56 1.62 0.39
C SER A 134 8.28 0.11 0.39
N GLU A 135 7.11 -0.32 -0.11
CA GLU A 135 6.71 -1.73 -0.14
C GLU A 135 7.55 -2.53 -1.14
N LYS A 136 8.23 -3.57 -0.65
CA LYS A 136 9.06 -4.45 -1.48
C LYS A 136 8.57 -5.89 -1.42
N LYS A 137 7.72 -6.26 -2.39
CA LYS A 137 7.14 -7.62 -2.54
C LYS A 137 8.17 -8.73 -2.76
N SER A 138 9.37 -8.39 -3.23
CA SER A 138 10.47 -9.34 -3.43
C SER A 138 11.17 -9.75 -2.13
N ILE A 139 10.95 -9.03 -1.02
CA ILE A 139 11.63 -9.27 0.25
C ILE A 139 10.76 -10.14 1.16
N LYS A 140 11.38 -11.14 1.78
CA LYS A 140 10.72 -12.10 2.68
C LYS A 140 11.49 -12.24 3.99
N PRO A 141 10.85 -12.66 5.08
CA PRO A 141 11.53 -12.93 6.36
C PRO A 141 12.73 -13.89 6.22
N SER A 142 12.67 -14.83 5.29
CA SER A 142 13.73 -15.80 5.01
C SER A 142 15.05 -15.18 4.51
N HIS A 143 15.03 -13.94 4.02
CA HIS A 143 16.21 -13.22 3.55
C HIS A 143 17.08 -12.67 4.68
N PHE A 144 16.63 -12.79 5.92
CA PHE A 144 17.32 -12.24 7.07
C PHE A 144 17.74 -13.33 8.07
N ASP A 145 18.85 -13.05 8.75
CA ASP A 145 19.30 -13.80 9.92
C ASP A 145 18.98 -13.00 11.19
N TYR A 146 18.03 -13.53 11.97
CA TYR A 146 17.61 -13.00 13.26
C TYR A 146 18.68 -13.26 14.31
N LEU A 147 19.51 -12.26 14.60
CA LEU A 147 20.64 -12.41 15.52
C LEU A 147 20.19 -12.35 16.98
N LYS A 148 19.43 -11.32 17.35
CA LYS A 148 19.03 -11.07 18.75
C LYS A 148 17.76 -10.25 18.83
N THR A 149 16.87 -10.55 19.76
CA THR A 149 15.75 -9.66 20.11
C THR A 149 16.24 -8.49 20.96
N ILE A 150 16.02 -7.26 20.49
CA ILE A 150 16.45 -6.02 21.16
C ILE A 150 15.32 -5.43 22.00
N GLY A 151 14.07 -5.69 21.62
CA GLY A 151 12.91 -5.16 22.33
C GLY A 151 11.65 -5.96 22.04
N GLN A 152 10.77 -6.03 23.03
CA GLN A 152 9.45 -6.63 22.92
C GLN A 152 8.44 -5.66 23.56
N GLY A 153 7.49 -5.20 22.76
CA GLY A 153 6.39 -4.36 23.20
C GLY A 153 5.05 -5.05 23.03
N SER A 154 3.96 -4.42 23.48
CA SER A 154 2.59 -4.92 23.32
C SER A 154 2.20 -5.17 21.86
N PHE A 155 2.75 -4.35 20.95
CA PHE A 155 2.38 -4.39 19.53
C PHE A 155 3.37 -5.16 18.66
N GLY A 156 4.49 -5.67 19.21
CA GLY A 156 5.53 -6.19 18.34
C GLY A 156 6.85 -6.60 18.98
N ARG A 157 7.74 -7.07 18.10
CA ARG A 157 9.11 -7.46 18.45
C ARG A 157 10.11 -6.73 17.58
N VAL A 158 11.28 -6.49 18.15
CA VAL A 158 12.39 -5.81 17.51
C VAL A 158 13.58 -6.77 17.45
N TYR A 159 14.09 -7.00 16.26
CA TYR A 159 15.24 -7.89 16.04
C TYR A 159 16.44 -7.09 15.51
N MET A 160 17.61 -7.47 16.01
CA MET A 160 18.90 -7.20 15.40
C MET A 160 19.11 -8.21 14.29
N GLU A 161 19.42 -7.73 13.09
CA GLU A 161 19.50 -8.62 11.95
C GLU A 161 20.68 -8.35 11.03
N GLN A 162 21.05 -9.42 10.34
CA GLN A 162 22.01 -9.42 9.26
C GLN A 162 21.32 -9.90 7.98
N ILE A 163 21.53 -9.17 6.89
CA ILE A 163 21.01 -9.55 5.58
C ILE A 163 21.84 -10.72 5.02
N LYS A 164 21.18 -11.82 4.64
CA LYS A 164 21.85 -12.96 3.99
C LYS A 164 22.40 -12.51 2.64
N ARG A 165 23.70 -12.69 2.41
CA ARG A 165 24.32 -12.43 1.09
C ARG A 165 23.96 -13.54 0.11
N ARG A 166 22.73 -13.56 -0.41
CA ARG A 166 22.36 -14.35 -1.60
C ARG A 166 22.30 -13.44 -2.83
N ASN A 167 22.54 -14.01 -4.02
CA ASN A 167 22.58 -13.25 -5.28
C ASN A 167 21.30 -12.45 -5.56
N GLU A 168 20.15 -12.88 -5.04
CA GLU A 168 18.87 -12.16 -5.11
C GLU A 168 18.91 -10.80 -4.37
N VAL A 169 19.68 -10.70 -3.28
CA VAL A 169 19.79 -9.48 -2.47
C VAL A 169 20.64 -8.40 -3.16
N LYS A 170 21.54 -8.77 -4.07
CA LYS A 170 22.36 -7.80 -4.84
C LYS A 170 21.49 -6.96 -5.79
N HIS A 171 20.48 -7.57 -6.42
CA HIS A 171 19.51 -6.85 -7.25
C HIS A 171 18.65 -5.89 -6.40
N VAL A 172 18.23 -6.32 -5.21
CA VAL A 172 17.50 -5.50 -4.25
C VAL A 172 18.32 -4.29 -3.76
N MET A 173 19.62 -4.49 -3.51
CA MET A 173 20.54 -3.39 -3.14
C MET A 173 20.83 -2.42 -4.29
N ALA A 174 20.67 -2.82 -5.55
CA ALA A 174 20.82 -1.92 -6.70
C ALA A 174 19.58 -1.04 -6.90
N GLU A 175 18.37 -1.59 -6.75
CA GLU A 175 17.12 -0.82 -6.80
C GLU A 175 17.00 0.21 -5.65
N LYS A 176 17.66 -0.05 -4.52
CA LYS A 176 17.75 0.81 -3.32
C LYS A 176 18.10 2.27 -3.63
N ASN A 177 18.99 2.51 -4.61
CA ASN A 177 19.52 3.84 -4.87
C ASN A 177 18.52 4.78 -5.60
N VAL A 178 17.44 4.23 -6.16
CA VAL A 178 16.51 5.00 -7.00
C VAL A 178 15.28 5.48 -6.21
N LEU A 179 14.83 4.72 -5.20
CA LEU A 179 13.54 4.97 -4.51
C LEU A 179 13.63 5.80 -3.22
N LEU A 180 14.82 5.94 -2.60
CA LEU A 180 15.00 6.60 -1.28
C LEU A 180 15.21 8.12 -1.33
N LYS A 181 14.97 8.78 -2.48
CA LYS A 181 15.40 10.17 -2.69
C LYS A 181 14.71 11.25 -1.84
N ASN A 182 13.61 10.94 -1.13
CA ASN A 182 12.74 12.01 -0.61
C ASN A 182 12.79 12.27 0.90
N ILE A 183 13.41 11.42 1.74
CA ILE A 183 13.54 11.68 3.19
C ILE A 183 14.86 11.10 3.71
N ASN A 184 15.96 11.85 3.55
CA ASN A 184 17.25 11.52 4.16
C ASN A 184 17.67 12.68 5.06
N HIS A 185 17.41 12.55 6.36
CA HIS A 185 17.78 13.53 7.38
C HIS A 185 18.70 12.86 8.41
N PRO A 186 19.82 13.49 8.82
CA PRO A 186 20.81 12.87 9.72
C PRO A 186 20.24 12.41 11.06
N PHE A 187 19.14 13.01 11.53
CA PHE A 187 18.50 12.69 12.81
C PHE A 187 17.26 11.81 12.69
N LEU A 188 16.89 11.41 11.45
CA LEU A 188 15.78 10.48 11.22
C LEU A 188 16.30 9.09 10.89
N VAL A 189 15.78 8.09 11.61
CA VAL A 189 16.04 6.69 11.31
C VAL A 189 15.44 6.36 9.94
N SER A 190 16.29 6.05 8.97
CA SER A 190 15.83 5.76 7.62
C SER A 190 15.17 4.38 7.54
N LEU A 191 14.00 4.34 6.90
CA LEU A 191 13.33 3.11 6.51
C LEU A 191 13.94 2.60 5.20
N HIS A 192 14.51 1.40 5.24
CA HIS A 192 15.12 0.77 4.07
C HIS A 192 14.11 -0.03 3.28
N TYR A 193 13.33 -0.86 3.98
CA TYR A 193 12.34 -1.73 3.37
C TYR A 193 11.13 -1.84 4.27
N SER A 194 9.96 -1.94 3.67
CA SER A 194 8.77 -2.43 4.34
C SER A 194 8.19 -3.57 3.52
N PHE A 195 7.74 -4.61 4.21
CA PHE A 195 7.06 -5.74 3.59
C PHE A 195 6.14 -6.37 4.60
N GLN A 196 5.19 -7.15 4.10
CA GLN A 196 4.21 -7.81 4.95
C GLN A 196 4.08 -9.28 4.60
N THR A 197 3.68 -10.03 5.62
CA THR A 197 3.25 -11.42 5.52
C THR A 197 1.79 -11.46 5.96
N LYS A 198 1.12 -12.60 5.74
CA LYS A 198 -0.30 -12.79 6.08
C LYS A 198 -0.69 -12.29 7.48
N ASN A 199 0.20 -12.38 8.46
CA ASN A 199 -0.12 -12.09 9.87
C ASN A 199 0.76 -10.99 10.49
N LYS A 200 1.76 -10.46 9.76
CA LYS A 200 2.78 -9.57 10.33
C LYS A 200 3.30 -8.55 9.31
N LEU A 201 3.46 -7.31 9.77
CA LEU A 201 4.26 -6.29 9.11
C LEU A 201 5.73 -6.37 9.50
N TYR A 202 6.60 -5.97 8.58
CA TYR A 202 8.04 -5.87 8.79
C TYR A 202 8.51 -4.50 8.30
N PHE A 203 9.19 -3.77 9.18
CA PHE A 203 9.92 -2.55 8.84
C PHE A 203 11.40 -2.76 9.09
N VAL A 204 12.21 -2.60 8.04
CA VAL A 204 13.67 -2.69 8.11
C VAL A 204 14.25 -1.29 8.20
N LEU A 205 14.78 -0.97 9.37
CA LEU A 205 15.30 0.35 9.73
C LEU A 205 16.80 0.29 9.99
N ASP A 206 17.45 1.45 10.02
CA ASP A 206 18.83 1.53 10.50
C ASP A 206 18.94 1.11 11.97
N PHE A 207 20.02 0.39 12.27
CA PHE A 207 20.36 0.02 13.63
C PHE A 207 21.28 1.10 14.23
N LEU A 208 20.83 1.70 15.34
CA LEU A 208 21.60 2.70 16.09
C LEU A 208 22.11 2.08 17.40
N ASN A 209 23.43 2.11 17.60
CA ASN A 209 24.10 1.46 18.73
C ASN A 209 24.00 2.25 20.05
N GLY A 210 23.30 3.39 20.08
CA GLY A 210 23.28 4.32 21.21
C GLY A 210 22.25 4.03 22.30
N GLY A 211 21.35 3.07 22.10
CA GLY A 211 20.21 2.84 22.99
C GLY A 211 19.13 3.91 22.84
N GLU A 212 18.09 3.83 23.68
CA GLU A 212 16.94 4.75 23.64
C GLU A 212 17.18 5.93 24.58
N LEU A 213 16.73 7.14 24.21
CA LEU A 213 16.90 8.34 25.04
C LEU A 213 16.27 8.16 26.43
N PHE A 214 15.15 7.44 26.50
CA PHE A 214 14.47 7.12 27.75
C PHE A 214 15.37 6.33 28.73
N PHE A 215 16.20 5.40 28.23
CA PHE A 215 17.14 4.66 29.06
C PHE A 215 18.16 5.60 29.71
N HIS A 216 18.70 6.54 28.94
CA HIS A 216 19.66 7.54 29.44
C HIS A 216 19.00 8.50 30.43
N LEU A 217 17.76 8.94 30.15
CA LEU A 217 17.00 9.81 31.04
C LEU A 217 16.67 9.10 32.36
N GLN A 218 16.24 7.84 32.31
CA GLN A 218 15.93 7.06 33.51
C GLN A 218 17.17 6.84 34.38
N LYS A 219 18.33 6.63 33.75
CA LYS A 219 19.61 6.47 34.45
C LYS A 219 20.10 7.78 35.08
N GLU A 220 19.99 8.89 34.36
CA GLU A 220 20.44 10.21 34.82
C GLU A 220 19.40 10.95 35.69
N ARG A 221 18.15 10.45 35.77
CA ARG A 221 16.94 11.05 36.38
C ARG A 221 16.48 12.35 35.72
N SER A 222 17.39 13.25 35.39
CA SER A 222 17.13 14.47 34.63
C SER A 222 18.36 14.86 33.82
N PHE A 223 18.13 15.49 32.67
CA PHE A 223 19.22 16.08 31.88
C PHE A 223 19.48 17.51 32.33
N CYS A 224 20.74 17.92 32.33
CA CYS A 224 21.09 19.33 32.49
C CYS A 224 20.58 20.15 31.30
N GLU A 225 20.38 21.44 31.50
CA GLU A 225 19.80 22.34 30.48
C GLU A 225 20.56 22.28 29.15
N SER A 226 21.90 22.20 29.21
CA SER A 226 22.75 22.05 28.01
C SER A 226 22.41 20.80 27.20
N LYS A 227 22.31 19.62 27.85
CA LYS A 227 21.95 18.36 27.16
C LYS A 227 20.51 18.39 26.66
N ALA A 228 19.58 18.92 27.46
CA ALA A 228 18.18 19.04 27.09
C ALA A 228 18.00 19.96 25.86
N ARG A 229 18.73 21.07 25.82
CA ARG A 229 18.75 22.01 24.68
C ARG A 229 19.29 21.34 23.42
N PHE A 230 20.37 20.57 23.53
CA PHE A 230 20.94 19.83 22.42
C PHE A 230 19.93 18.83 21.85
N TYR A 231 19.37 17.92 22.68
CA TYR A 231 18.42 16.92 22.20
C TYR A 231 17.08 17.50 21.71
N SER A 232 16.69 18.68 22.18
CA SER A 232 15.46 19.35 21.71
C SER A 232 15.63 20.04 20.34
N ALA A 233 16.87 20.27 19.91
CA ALA A 233 17.17 20.97 18.66
C ALA A 233 17.39 20.02 17.47
N GLU A 234 17.51 18.72 17.74
CA GLU A 234 17.67 17.63 16.76
C GLU A 234 16.32 16.98 16.40
#